data_AF-A0A564TFR9-F1
#
_entry.id   AF-A0A564TFR9-F1
#
_cell.length_a   1.000
_cell.length_b   1.000
_cell.length_c   1.000
_cell.angle_alpha   90.00
_cell.angle_beta   90.00
_cell.angle_gamma   90.00
#
_symmetry.space_group_name_H-M   'P 1'
#
loop_
_entity.id
_entity.type
_entity.pdbx_description
1 polymer ?
#
loop_
_entity_poly.entity_id
_entity_poly.type
_entity_poly.pdbx_seq_one_letter_code
_entity_poly.pdbx_strand_id
1 'polypeptide(L)'
;MKIFLSVLIVLFVLMVCLILYKMGFFNLSSDNIKVSQRYNSKEGRFVISGKKQRFVITKNENIEFLVEDGQIVACKDKRVSDDFVYYGDK
;
A
#
# COMPACT_ATOMS: atom_id res chain seq x y z
N MET A 1 46.35 16.95 6.90
CA MET A 1 45.08 17.55 7.37
C MET A 1 43.92 17.35 6.40
N LYS A 2 44.09 17.60 5.08
CA LYS A 2 43.02 17.43 4.07
C LYS A 2 42.43 16.01 3.99
N ILE A 3 43.28 14.98 4.04
CA ILE A 3 42.83 13.57 3.97
C ILE A 3 41.94 13.19 5.16
N PHE A 4 42.32 13.60 6.37
CA PHE A 4 41.51 13.35 7.57
C PHE A 4 40.15 14.04 7.52
N LEU A 5 40.09 15.26 6.99
CA LEU A 5 38.84 15.98 6.78
C LEU A 5 37.94 15.25 5.76
N SER A 6 38.51 14.77 4.65
CA SER A 6 37.77 14.00 3.64
C SER A 6 37.19 12.71 4.20
N VAL A 7 37.95 11.97 5.02
CA VAL A 7 37.47 10.72 5.66
C VAL A 7 36.32 10.99 6.64
N LEU A 8 36.41 12.08 7.42
CA LEU A 8 35.35 12.46 8.37
C LEU A 8 34.03 12.79 7.64
N ILE A 9 34.10 13.50 6.51
CA ILE A 9 32.94 13.84 5.70
C ILE A 9 32.26 12.57 5.14
N VAL A 10 33.04 11.63 4.62
CA VAL A 10 32.51 10.37 4.08
C VAL A 10 31.80 9.55 5.15
N LEU A 11 32.38 9.45 6.36
CA LEU A 11 31.76 8.76 7.49
C LEU A 11 30.46 9.43 7.93
N PHE A 12 30.43 10.77 7.95
CA PHE A 12 29.22 11.52 8.29
C PHE A 12 28.11 11.29 7.26
N VAL A 13 28.42 11.31 5.96
CA VAL A 13 27.46 11.02 4.89
C VAL A 13 26.91 9.60 5.02
N LEU A 14 27.78 8.61 5.24
CA LEU A 14 27.36 7.21 5.45
C LEU A 14 26.42 7.06 6.67
N MET A 15 26.74 7.72 7.79
CA MET A 15 25.89 7.73 8.97
C MET A 15 24.52 8.34 8.69
N VAL A 16 24.48 9.49 8.00
CA VAL A 16 23.22 10.12 7.59
C VAL A 16 22.41 9.19 6.66
N CYS A 17 23.05 8.54 5.69
CA CYS A 17 22.40 7.56 4.81
C CYS A 17 21.80 6.39 5.58
N LEU A 18 22.51 5.83 6.57
CA LEU A 18 22.01 4.73 7.41
C LEU A 18 20.83 5.15 8.28
N ILE A 19 20.85 6.38 8.82
CA ILE A 19 19.73 6.94 9.59
C ILE A 19 18.51 7.10 8.70
N LEU A 20 18.65 7.67 7.50
CA LEU A 20 17.55 7.84 6.54
C LEU A 20 16.96 6.50 6.09
N TYR A 21 17.81 5.49 5.87
CA TYR A 21 17.39 4.13 5.55
C TYR A 21 16.56 3.51 6.69
N LYS A 22 17.06 3.60 7.95
CA LYS A 22 16.35 3.09 9.13
C LYS A 22 15.05 3.82 9.44
N MET A 23 15.01 5.14 9.23
CA MET A 23 13.79 5.93 9.44
C MET A 23 12.70 5.63 8.41
N GLY A 24 12.94 4.72 7.46
CA GLY A 24 11.97 4.39 6.44
C GLY A 24 11.61 5.63 5.60
N PHE A 25 12.56 6.54 5.39
CA PHE A 25 12.30 7.78 4.64
C PHE A 25 11.84 7.47 3.20
N PHE A 26 12.18 6.30 2.65
CA PHE A 26 11.65 5.80 1.38
C PHE A 26 10.26 5.15 1.47
N ASN A 27 9.77 4.82 2.66
CA ASN A 27 8.34 4.54 2.91
C ASN A 27 7.60 5.88 3.04
N LEU A 28 7.80 6.75 2.05
CA LEU A 28 7.13 8.04 1.89
C LEU A 28 5.64 7.76 1.70
N SER A 29 4.93 7.66 2.82
CA SER A 29 3.53 7.97 3.11
C SER A 29 2.57 8.01 1.92
N SER A 30 2.59 6.95 1.09
CA SER A 30 1.58 6.69 0.08
C SER A 30 0.22 6.35 0.72
N ASP A 31 0.18 6.18 2.05
CA ASP A 31 -1.02 5.90 2.85
C ASP A 31 -2.11 6.95 2.76
N ASN A 32 -1.79 8.15 2.28
CA ASN A 32 -2.77 9.23 2.15
C ASN A 32 -3.23 9.48 0.72
N ILE A 33 -2.69 8.76 -0.27
CA ILE A 33 -3.18 8.84 -1.64
C ILE A 33 -4.50 8.09 -1.70
N LYS A 34 -5.60 8.85 -1.78
CA LYS A 34 -6.93 8.31 -2.00
C LYS A 34 -7.02 7.79 -3.43
N VAL A 35 -7.61 6.60 -3.60
CA VAL A 35 -7.94 6.03 -4.90
C VAL A 35 -9.45 5.93 -4.98
N SER A 36 -10.00 6.48 -6.06
CA SER A 36 -11.43 6.39 -6.38
C SER A 36 -11.57 6.27 -7.89
N GLN A 37 -11.91 5.09 -8.38
CA GLN A 37 -12.07 4.83 -9.80
C GLN A 37 -13.30 3.97 -10.08
N ARG A 38 -13.83 4.09 -11.30
CA ARG A 38 -14.92 3.26 -11.80
C ARG A 38 -14.52 2.70 -13.15
N TYR A 39 -14.76 1.41 -13.35
CA TYR A 39 -14.41 0.69 -14.56
C TYR A 39 -15.54 -0.23 -14.98
N ASN A 40 -15.93 -0.16 -16.25
CA ASN A 40 -16.93 -1.04 -16.83
C ASN A 40 -16.25 -1.99 -17.81
N SER A 41 -16.57 -3.27 -17.70
CA SER A 41 -16.08 -4.32 -18.61
C SER A 41 -17.21 -5.28 -18.98
N LYS A 42 -16.93 -6.22 -19.90
CA LYS A 42 -17.85 -7.31 -20.22
C LYS A 42 -18.22 -8.15 -19.00
N GLU A 43 -17.31 -8.26 -18.03
CA GLU A 43 -17.48 -9.02 -16.78
C GLU A 43 -18.31 -8.29 -15.70
N GLY A 44 -18.65 -7.02 -15.95
CA GLY A 44 -19.43 -6.19 -15.05
C GLY A 44 -18.80 -4.85 -14.70
N ARG A 45 -19.41 -4.19 -13.71
CA ARG A 45 -19.02 -2.88 -13.17
C ARG A 45 -18.13 -3.05 -11.96
N PHE A 46 -17.03 -2.33 -11.93
CA PHE A 46 -16.07 -2.29 -10.84
C PHE A 46 -15.97 -0.86 -10.28
N VAL A 47 -16.00 -0.75 -8.96
CA VAL A 47 -15.78 0.50 -8.23
C VAL A 47 -14.64 0.28 -7.27
N ILE A 48 -13.60 1.11 -7.36
CA ILE A 48 -12.42 1.06 -6.50
C ILE A 48 -12.49 2.25 -5.56
N SER A 49 -12.38 2.02 -4.25
CA SER A 49 -12.39 3.10 -3.25
C SER A 49 -11.48 2.78 -2.06
N GLY A 50 -10.73 3.78 -1.61
CA GLY A 50 -9.89 3.66 -0.41
C GLY A 50 -8.58 4.44 -0.54
N LYS A 51 -7.51 3.89 0.04
CA LYS A 51 -6.15 4.42 0.01
C LYS A 51 -5.27 3.51 -0.84
N LYS A 52 -4.22 4.05 -1.44
CA LYS A 52 -3.36 3.31 -2.37
C LYS A 52 -2.78 2.00 -1.79
N GLN A 53 -2.45 1.97 -0.49
CA GLN A 53 -1.97 0.75 0.19
C GLN A 53 -3.10 -0.15 0.70
N ARG A 54 -4.31 0.38 0.87
CA ARG A 54 -5.48 -0.37 1.35
C ARG A 54 -6.77 0.16 0.74
N PHE A 55 -7.38 -0.60 -0.16
CA PHE A 55 -8.61 -0.21 -0.85
C PHE A 55 -9.53 -1.40 -1.09
N VAL A 56 -10.80 -1.11 -1.38
CA VAL A 56 -11.81 -2.10 -1.71
C VAL A 56 -12.14 -2.00 -3.20
N ILE A 57 -12.25 -3.15 -3.85
CA ILE A 57 -12.79 -3.29 -5.20
C ILE A 57 -14.19 -3.90 -5.08
N THR A 58 -15.23 -3.16 -5.45
CA THR A 58 -16.61 -3.64 -5.49
C THR A 58 -17.01 -4.01 -6.92
N LYS A 59 -17.33 -5.28 -7.15
CA LYS A 59 -17.90 -5.81 -8.40
C LYS A 59 -19.42 -5.88 -8.32
N ASN A 60 -20.11 -5.31 -9.30
CA ASN A 60 -21.56 -5.35 -9.47
C ASN A 60 -22.32 -5.03 -8.17
N GLU A 61 -21.81 -4.08 -7.40
CA GLU A 61 -22.39 -3.59 -6.13
C GLU A 61 -22.48 -4.62 -5.00
N ASN A 62 -22.15 -5.90 -5.21
CA ASN A 62 -22.42 -6.97 -4.24
C ASN A 62 -21.15 -7.68 -3.74
N ILE A 63 -20.17 -7.90 -4.62
CA ILE A 63 -18.93 -8.60 -4.28
C ILE A 63 -17.86 -7.57 -4.01
N GLU A 64 -17.20 -7.66 -2.85
CA GLU A 64 -16.14 -6.76 -2.43
C GLU A 64 -14.84 -7.52 -2.19
N PHE A 65 -13.74 -7.00 -2.70
CA PHE A 65 -12.40 -7.53 -2.50
C PHE A 65 -11.58 -6.48 -1.74
N LEU A 66 -11.02 -6.87 -0.60
CA LEU A 66 -10.07 -6.03 0.14
C LEU A 66 -8.67 -6.26 -0.45
N VAL A 67 -8.03 -5.18 -0.86
CA VAL A 67 -6.66 -5.16 -1.35
C VAL A 67 -5.78 -4.44 -0.35
N GLU A 68 -4.72 -5.12 0.09
CA GLU A 68 -3.66 -4.56 0.94
C GLU A 68 -2.31 -4.80 0.25
N ASP A 69 -1.49 -3.74 0.14
CA ASP A 69 -0.16 -3.78 -0.46
C ASP A 69 -0.10 -4.45 -1.86
N GLY A 70 -1.16 -4.27 -2.64
CA GLY A 70 -1.29 -4.81 -4.00
C GLY A 70 -1.78 -6.25 -4.08
N GLN A 71 -2.06 -6.89 -2.94
CA GLN A 71 -2.60 -8.26 -2.86
C GLN A 71 -4.07 -8.24 -2.44
N ILE A 72 -4.90 -9.08 -3.06
CA ILE A 72 -6.25 -9.34 -2.55
C ILE A 72 -6.13 -10.23 -1.32
N VAL A 73 -6.47 -9.68 -0.15
CA VAL A 73 -6.32 -10.37 1.15
C VAL A 73 -7.65 -10.87 1.71
N ALA A 74 -8.78 -10.33 1.25
CA ALA A 74 -10.10 -10.78 1.71
C ALA A 74 -11.19 -10.60 0.67
N CYS A 75 -12.29 -11.32 0.84
CA CYS A 75 -13.50 -11.24 0.02
C CYS A 75 -14.75 -11.15 0.89
N LYS A 76 -15.72 -10.36 0.45
CA LYS A 76 -17.03 -10.19 1.08
C LYS A 76 -18.11 -10.27 0.00
N ASP A 77 -19.13 -11.10 0.22
CA ASP A 77 -20.37 -11.06 -0.56
C ASP A 77 -21.47 -10.45 0.30
N LYS A 78 -21.85 -9.21 -0.02
CA LYS A 78 -22.87 -8.43 0.71
C LYS A 78 -24.25 -9.09 0.74
N ARG A 79 -24.50 -10.07 -0.11
CA ARG A 79 -25.77 -10.83 -0.14
C ARG A 79 -25.83 -11.89 0.95
N VAL A 80 -24.68 -12.29 1.50
CA VAL A 80 -24.54 -13.42 2.43
C VAL A 80 -24.11 -12.95 3.81
N SER A 81 -23.13 -12.04 3.89
CA SER A 81 -22.59 -11.54 5.15
C SER A 81 -22.06 -10.12 5.00
N ASP A 82 -22.03 -9.40 6.12
CA ASP A 82 -21.39 -8.09 6.21
C ASP A 82 -19.88 -8.17 6.53
N ASP A 83 -19.35 -9.36 6.76
CA ASP A 83 -17.95 -9.57 7.13
C ASP A 83 -17.07 -9.96 5.93
N PHE A 84 -15.82 -9.51 5.97
CA PHE A 84 -14.78 -10.00 5.06
C PHE A 84 -14.24 -11.35 5.54
N VAL A 85 -14.16 -12.31 4.62
CA VAL A 85 -13.44 -13.58 4.81
C VAL A 85 -12.01 -13.40 4.30
N TYR A 86 -11.04 -13.51 5.20
CA TYR A 86 -9.62 -13.32 4.88
C TYR A 86 -9.02 -14.60 4.30
N TYR A 87 -8.16 -14.42 3.31
CA TYR A 87 -7.40 -15.51 2.73
C TYR A 87 -6.14 -15.76 3.55
N GLY A 88 -5.83 -17.02 3.81
CA GLY A 88 -4.58 -17.40 4.44
C GLY A 88 -4.57 -17.32 5.96
N ASP A 89 -5.73 -17.52 6.62
CA ASP A 89 -5.79 -17.82 8.05
C ASP A 89 -4.68 -18.81 8.43
N LYS A 90 -3.67 -18.27 9.13
CA LYS A 90 -2.69 -18.98 9.96
C LYS A 90 -2.45 -18.15 11.20
#